data_AF-A0A1I7FWE8-F1
#
_entry.id   AF-A0A1I7FWE8-F1
#
_cell.length_a   1.000
_cell.length_b   1.000
_cell.length_c   1.000
_cell.angle_alpha   90.00
_cell.angle_beta   90.00
_cell.angle_gamma   90.00
#
_symmetry.space_group_name_H-M   'P 1'
#
loop_
_entity.id
_entity.type
_entity.pdbx_description
1 polymer ?
#
loop_
_entity_poly.entity_id
_entity_poly.type
_entity_poly.pdbx_seq_one_letter_code
_entity_poly.pdbx_strand_id
1 'polypeptide(L)'
;MKYKFLKITGDIGFYRDVYLENEETGKIECCFDDSILSSTNNFEFMKIEESYECKIALFGTLAEKAVVSMPEYIVECTVIDRRCSIGRLNFMKVEVEGSTYYIQLVDLGEDFNNTKFKFQCTRKDLIQVDDVIHHRIL
;
A
#
# COMPACT_ATOMS: atom_id res chain seq x y z
N MET A 1 3.39 2.96 -9.95
CA MET A 1 3.23 4.42 -9.99
C MET A 1 4.52 4.97 -9.44
N LYS A 2 4.97 6.10 -10.00
CA LYS A 2 6.24 6.68 -9.60
C LYS A 2 6.08 7.58 -8.38
N TYR A 3 6.93 7.38 -7.39
CA TYR A 3 6.94 8.18 -6.17
C TYR A 3 8.34 8.68 -5.86
N LYS A 4 8.43 9.94 -5.42
CA LYS A 4 9.64 10.52 -4.87
C LYS A 4 9.73 10.22 -3.37
N PHE A 5 10.87 9.73 -2.91
CA PHE A 5 11.10 9.42 -1.50
C PHE A 5 11.52 10.66 -0.72
N LEU A 6 10.71 11.09 0.24
CA LEU A 6 10.90 12.38 0.92
C LEU A 6 11.65 12.28 2.24
N LYS A 7 11.23 11.34 3.11
CA LYS A 7 11.78 11.22 4.46
C LYS A 7 11.39 9.91 5.12
N ILE A 8 12.08 9.62 6.23
CA ILE A 8 11.78 8.52 7.14
C ILE A 8 11.38 9.08 8.51
N THR A 9 10.40 8.46 9.16
CA THR A 9 10.15 8.62 10.60
C THR A 9 9.97 7.26 11.27
N GLY A 10 9.90 7.23 12.60
CA GLY A 10 9.56 6.01 13.34
C GLY A 10 10.60 4.89 13.21
N ASP A 11 11.86 5.23 12.88
CA ASP A 11 12.95 4.27 12.75
C ASP A 11 13.35 3.72 14.12
N ILE A 12 12.74 2.60 14.50
CA ILE A 12 12.98 1.91 15.76
C ILE A 12 13.62 0.52 15.55
N GLY A 13 14.34 0.33 14.45
CA GLY A 13 15.11 -0.87 14.14
C GLY A 13 14.30 -2.09 13.67
N PHE A 14 12.97 -2.05 13.74
CA PHE A 14 12.09 -3.13 13.26
C PHE A 14 11.13 -2.71 12.16
N TYR A 15 10.77 -1.43 12.13
CA TYR A 15 9.99 -0.83 11.06
C TYR A 15 10.37 0.64 10.95
N ARG A 16 9.94 1.24 9.84
CA ARG A 16 10.02 2.67 9.60
C ARG A 16 8.79 3.12 8.82
N ASP A 17 8.43 4.38 8.98
CA ASP A 17 7.46 5.04 8.12
C ASP A 17 8.20 5.78 7.02
N VAL A 18 7.93 5.44 5.77
CA VAL A 18 8.49 6.11 4.60
C VAL A 18 7.46 7.05 4.00
N TYR A 19 7.87 8.29 3.76
CA TYR A 19 7.03 9.31 3.13
C TYR A 19 7.32 9.38 1.63
N LEU A 20 6.31 9.12 0.81
CA LEU A 20 6.41 9.00 -0.63
C LEU A 20 5.47 10.01 -1.30
N GLU A 21 5.98 10.90 -2.13
CA GLU A 21 5.16 11.82 -2.92
C GLU A 21 4.86 11.20 -4.29
N ASN A 22 3.59 11.02 -4.61
CA ASN A 22 3.16 10.60 -5.94
C ASN A 22 3.50 11.70 -6.95
N GLU A 23 4.35 11.41 -7.94
CA GLU A 23 4.79 12.42 -8.92
C GLU A 23 3.65 12.93 -9.83
N GLU A 24 2.56 12.18 -9.97
CA GLU A 24 1.42 12.56 -10.82
C GLU A 24 0.38 13.40 -10.06
N THR A 25 0.13 13.08 -8.79
CA THR A 25 -0.95 13.72 -8.00
C THR A 25 -0.44 14.70 -6.96
N GLY A 26 0.86 14.71 -6.65
CA GLY A 26 1.45 15.45 -5.53
C GLY A 26 1.05 14.93 -4.15
N LYS A 27 0.32 13.81 -4.08
CA LYS A 27 -0.15 13.23 -2.83
C LYS A 27 1.01 12.62 -2.06
N ILE A 28 1.15 13.00 -0.79
CA ILE A 28 2.14 12.42 0.12
C ILE A 28 1.51 11.24 0.85
N GLU A 29 2.10 10.07 0.66
CA GLU A 29 1.75 8.84 1.36
C GLU A 29 2.71 8.61 2.53
N CYS A 30 2.16 8.23 3.68
CA CYS A 30 2.92 7.64 4.78
C CYS A 30 2.75 6.12 4.68
N CYS A 31 3.82 5.40 4.39
CA CYS A 31 3.79 3.96 4.21
C CYS A 31 4.64 3.25 5.27
N PHE A 32 4.07 2.21 5.85
CA PHE A 32 4.74 1.29 6.75
C PHE A 32 5.69 0.40 5.95
N ASP A 33 6.94 0.31 6.41
CA ASP A 33 8.00 -0.53 5.85
C ASP A 33 8.70 -1.29 6.99
N ASP A 34 8.53 -2.61 6.99
CA ASP A 34 9.23 -3.57 7.87
C ASP A 34 10.15 -4.51 7.07
N SER A 35 10.56 -4.11 5.86
CA SER A 35 11.37 -4.96 4.97
C SER A 35 12.75 -5.28 5.57
N ILE A 36 13.26 -4.40 6.44
CA ILE A 36 14.55 -4.55 7.13
C ILE A 36 14.63 -5.84 7.98
N LEU A 37 13.49 -6.39 8.42
CA LEU A 37 13.44 -7.55 9.32
C LEU A 37 13.89 -8.87 8.70
N SER A 38 14.06 -8.93 7.38
CA SER A 38 13.76 -10.18 6.68
C SER A 38 14.76 -10.65 5.64
N SER A 39 15.68 -9.81 5.17
CA SER A 39 16.63 -10.19 4.13
C SER A 39 17.68 -9.12 3.87
N THR A 40 18.68 -9.48 3.07
CA THR A 40 19.59 -8.54 2.39
C THR A 40 18.96 -7.85 1.18
N ASN A 41 17.76 -8.23 0.76
CA ASN A 41 17.03 -7.66 -0.38
C ASN A 41 15.75 -6.97 0.10
N ASN A 42 15.93 -5.79 0.68
CA ASN A 42 14.91 -4.98 1.33
C ASN A 42 14.83 -3.59 0.69
N PHE A 43 14.09 -2.64 1.26
CA PHE A 43 13.94 -1.29 0.70
C PHE A 43 14.99 -0.27 1.20
N GLU A 44 16.07 -0.71 1.83
CA GLU A 44 17.15 0.19 2.31
C GLU A 44 17.96 0.82 1.17
N PHE A 45 17.88 0.27 -0.05
CA PHE A 45 18.52 0.88 -1.22
C PHE A 45 17.90 2.23 -1.63
N MET A 46 16.68 2.52 -1.15
CA MET A 46 15.99 3.78 -1.45
C MET A 46 16.73 4.97 -0.84
N LYS A 47 16.87 6.04 -1.63
CA LYS A 47 17.52 7.29 -1.21
C LYS A 47 16.51 8.43 -1.22
N ILE A 48 16.59 9.28 -0.20
CA ILE A 48 15.78 10.50 -0.12
C ILE A 48 16.07 11.37 -1.35
N GLU A 49 15.02 12.02 -1.86
CA GLU A 49 14.93 12.79 -3.10
C GLU A 49 14.98 12.00 -4.42
N GLU A 50 15.22 10.69 -4.38
CA GLU A 50 15.14 9.82 -5.58
C GLU A 50 13.73 9.28 -5.78
N SER A 51 13.45 8.81 -7.01
CA SER A 51 12.12 8.35 -7.40
C SER A 51 12.11 6.87 -7.81
N TYR A 52 11.03 6.18 -7.43
CA TYR A 52 10.89 4.73 -7.54
C TYR A 52 9.50 4.35 -8.03
N GLU A 53 9.38 3.21 -8.73
CA GLU A 53 8.08 2.60 -9.00
C GLU A 53 7.59 1.85 -7.77
N CYS A 54 6.68 2.46 -7.02
CA CYS A 54 6.14 1.86 -5.81
C CYS A 54 4.77 1.20 -6.06
N LYS A 55 4.53 0.11 -5.32
CA LYS A 55 3.19 -0.42 -5.08
C LYS A 55 2.89 -0.33 -3.59
N ILE A 56 1.74 0.27 -3.27
CA ILE A 56 1.29 0.53 -1.91
C ILE A 56 0.00 -0.25 -1.66
N ALA A 57 -0.01 -1.08 -0.63
CA ALA A 57 -1.20 -1.80 -0.20
C ALA A 57 -1.99 -1.01 0.85
N LEU A 58 -3.31 -1.02 0.76
CA LEU A 58 -4.19 -0.52 1.82
C LEU A 58 -4.50 -1.67 2.77
N PHE A 59 -4.09 -1.53 4.03
CA PHE A 59 -4.41 -2.45 5.10
C PHE A 59 -5.63 -1.95 5.87
N GLY A 60 -6.60 -2.83 6.10
CA GLY A 60 -7.86 -2.46 6.72
C GLY A 60 -8.99 -3.44 6.45
N THR A 61 -10.21 -2.92 6.41
CA THR A 61 -11.40 -3.73 6.15
C THR A 61 -12.42 -2.95 5.32
N LEU A 62 -13.39 -3.65 4.74
CA LEU A 62 -14.56 -3.01 4.14
C LEU A 62 -15.27 -2.18 5.20
N ALA A 63 -15.63 -0.94 4.87
CA ALA A 63 -16.21 -0.01 5.85
C ALA A 63 -17.52 -0.55 6.45
N GLU A 64 -18.30 -1.33 5.70
CA GLU A 64 -19.52 -2.00 6.17
C GLU A 64 -19.26 -3.14 7.16
N LYS A 65 -18.05 -3.72 7.16
CA LYS A 65 -17.62 -4.80 8.04
C LYS A 65 -16.84 -4.30 9.26
N ALA A 66 -16.57 -3.00 9.36
CA ALA A 66 -15.81 -2.42 10.45
C ALA A 66 -16.61 -2.47 11.77
N VAL A 67 -16.02 -3.06 12.81
CA VAL A 67 -16.62 -3.10 14.17
C VAL A 67 -16.73 -1.69 14.76
N VAL A 68 -15.71 -0.87 14.53
CA VAL A 68 -15.67 0.55 14.90
C VAL A 68 -15.44 1.34 13.63
N SER A 69 -16.40 2.21 13.30
CA SER A 69 -16.29 3.14 12.18
C SER A 69 -15.34 4.27 12.54
N MET A 70 -14.33 4.49 11.69
CA MET A 70 -13.37 5.58 11.80
C MET A 70 -13.42 6.39 10.49
N PRO A 71 -14.36 7.35 10.35
CA PRO A 71 -14.65 8.02 9.09
C PRO A 71 -13.45 8.67 8.41
N GLU A 72 -12.48 9.16 9.19
CA GLU A 72 -11.24 9.78 8.72
C GLU A 72 -10.28 8.82 8.02
N TYR A 73 -10.48 7.51 8.16
CA TYR A 73 -9.72 6.45 7.47
C TYR A 73 -10.50 5.82 6.30
N ILE A 74 -11.72 6.29 6.04
CA ILE A 74 -12.55 5.74 4.96
C ILE A 74 -12.13 6.36 3.64
N VAL A 75 -11.78 5.51 2.69
CA VAL A 75 -11.52 5.88 1.29
C VAL A 75 -12.54 5.26 0.35
N GLU A 76 -12.84 5.96 -0.74
CA GLU A 76 -13.68 5.43 -1.82
C GLU A 76 -12.79 4.78 -2.88
N CYS A 77 -12.96 3.47 -3.05
CA CYS A 77 -12.19 2.67 -3.99
C CYS A 77 -12.98 2.40 -5.26
N THR A 78 -12.37 2.63 -6.41
CA THR A 78 -12.86 2.15 -7.72
C THR A 78 -11.98 1.01 -8.22
N VAL A 79 -12.55 -0.14 -8.58
CA VAL A 79 -11.78 -1.29 -9.06
C VAL A 79 -11.19 -1.02 -10.44
N ILE A 80 -9.86 -1.16 -10.56
CA ILE A 80 -9.13 -1.14 -11.85
C ILE A 80 -8.92 -2.57 -12.35
N ASP A 81 -8.45 -3.47 -11.49
CA ASP A 81 -8.20 -4.88 -11.80
C ASP A 81 -8.65 -5.74 -10.62
N ARG A 82 -9.48 -6.75 -10.91
CA ARG A 82 -10.04 -7.63 -9.90
C ARG A 82 -9.02 -8.59 -9.31
N ARG A 83 -7.96 -8.92 -10.05
CA ARG A 83 -6.96 -9.87 -9.59
C ARG A 83 -5.62 -9.65 -10.28
N CYS A 84 -4.68 -9.13 -9.51
CA CYS A 84 -3.28 -9.03 -9.89
C CYS A 84 -2.41 -9.75 -8.86
N SER A 85 -1.34 -10.40 -9.32
CA SER A 85 -0.38 -11.06 -8.43
C SER A 85 0.79 -10.13 -8.16
N ILE A 86 1.18 -10.04 -6.89
CA ILE A 86 2.41 -9.40 -6.44
C ILE A 86 3.08 -10.41 -5.52
N GLY A 87 4.27 -10.88 -5.92
CA GLY A 87 4.87 -12.08 -5.33
C GLY A 87 3.91 -13.27 -5.37
N ARG A 88 3.75 -13.97 -4.25
CA ARG A 88 2.82 -15.11 -4.10
C ARG A 88 1.38 -14.74 -3.74
N LEU A 89 1.11 -13.48 -3.41
CA LEU A 89 -0.22 -13.04 -2.96
C LEU A 89 -1.05 -12.45 -4.10
N ASN A 90 -2.36 -12.50 -3.93
CA ASN A 90 -3.31 -11.93 -4.87
C ASN A 90 -3.94 -10.65 -4.29
N PHE A 91 -3.97 -9.61 -5.10
CA PHE A 91 -4.50 -8.30 -4.76
C PHE A 91 -5.55 -7.86 -5.77
N MET A 92 -6.47 -7.03 -5.31
CA MET A 92 -7.30 -6.18 -6.15
C MET A 92 -6.60 -4.84 -6.33
N LYS A 93 -6.46 -4.38 -7.58
CA LYS A 93 -5.94 -3.06 -7.91
C LYS A 93 -7.09 -2.07 -7.91
N VAL A 94 -6.96 -0.98 -7.16
CA VAL A 94 -8.00 0.04 -7.01
C VAL A 94 -7.45 1.44 -7.26
N GLU A 95 -8.30 2.32 -7.73
CA GLU A 95 -8.09 3.75 -7.79
C GLU A 95 -8.74 4.41 -6.57
N VAL A 96 -8.00 5.34 -5.95
CA VAL A 96 -8.49 6.23 -4.89
C VAL A 96 -7.88 7.62 -5.14
N GLU A 97 -8.72 8.61 -5.40
CA GLU A 97 -8.31 10.02 -5.60
C GLU A 97 -7.19 10.19 -6.65
N GLY A 98 -7.31 9.49 -7.77
CA GLY A 98 -6.35 9.50 -8.88
C GLY A 98 -5.09 8.66 -8.64
N SER A 99 -4.94 8.03 -7.48
CA SER A 99 -3.79 7.18 -7.15
C SER A 99 -4.15 5.70 -7.15
N THR A 100 -3.21 4.85 -7.54
CA THR A 100 -3.38 3.39 -7.60
C THR A 100 -2.91 2.75 -6.29
N TYR A 101 -3.74 1.87 -5.72
CA TYR A 101 -3.40 1.06 -4.56
C TYR A 101 -3.80 -0.40 -4.75
N TYR A 102 -3.41 -1.23 -3.79
CA TYR A 102 -3.65 -2.67 -3.79
C TYR A 102 -4.34 -3.08 -2.49
N ILE A 103 -5.36 -3.94 -2.57
CA ILE A 103 -6.01 -4.53 -1.39
C ILE A 103 -5.89 -6.04 -1.51
N GLN A 104 -5.43 -6.73 -0.48
CA GLN A 104 -5.28 -8.18 -0.54
C GLN A 104 -6.66 -8.82 -0.64
N LEU A 105 -6.85 -9.80 -1.53
CA LEU A 105 -8.18 -10.37 -1.77
C LEU A 105 -8.78 -11.03 -0.51
N VAL A 106 -7.93 -11.54 0.38
CA VAL A 106 -8.37 -12.13 1.65
C VAL A 106 -9.09 -11.12 2.57
N ASP A 107 -8.73 -9.84 2.49
CA ASP A 107 -9.33 -8.78 3.33
C ASP A 107 -10.73 -8.39 2.83
N LEU A 108 -11.06 -8.70 1.57
CA LEU A 108 -12.35 -8.41 0.96
C LEU A 108 -13.37 -9.55 1.19
N GLY A 109 -12.87 -10.79 1.22
CA GLY A 109 -13.66 -12.03 1.28
C GLY A 109 -13.90 -12.65 -0.10
N GLU A 110 -14.21 -13.94 -0.13
CA GLU A 110 -14.22 -14.78 -1.35
C GLU A 110 -15.21 -14.30 -2.43
N ASP A 111 -16.37 -13.75 -2.03
CA ASP A 111 -17.45 -13.36 -2.95
C ASP A 111 -17.45 -11.85 -3.30
N PHE A 112 -16.38 -11.12 -2.99
CA PHE A 112 -16.37 -9.68 -3.20
C PHE A 112 -16.40 -9.32 -4.70
N ASN A 113 -17.50 -8.71 -5.15
CA ASN A 113 -17.73 -8.42 -6.57
C ASN A 113 -18.02 -6.94 -6.90
N ASN A 114 -18.04 -6.05 -5.91
CA ASN A 114 -18.37 -4.63 -6.14
C ASN A 114 -17.30 -3.92 -6.98
N THR A 115 -17.71 -3.02 -7.88
CA THR A 115 -16.80 -2.20 -8.69
C THR A 115 -16.42 -0.88 -8.01
N LYS A 116 -17.23 -0.45 -7.03
CA LYS A 116 -16.98 0.70 -6.16
C LYS A 116 -17.37 0.35 -4.74
N PHE A 117 -16.57 0.76 -3.77
CA PHE A 117 -16.80 0.43 -2.36
C PHE A 117 -16.05 1.38 -1.44
N LYS A 118 -16.44 1.38 -0.15
CA LYS A 118 -15.74 2.11 0.90
C LYS A 118 -14.85 1.17 1.69
N PHE A 119 -13.60 1.57 1.88
CA PHE A 119 -12.60 0.79 2.62
C PHE A 119 -12.07 1.63 3.77
N GLN A 120 -12.10 1.08 4.99
CA GLN A 120 -11.50 1.72 6.16
C GLN A 120 -10.03 1.33 6.23
N CYS A 121 -9.17 2.18 5.64
CA CYS A 121 -7.73 1.98 5.52
C CYS A 121 -7.02 2.50 6.78
N THR A 122 -6.62 1.61 7.68
CA THR A 122 -5.94 1.99 8.93
C THR A 122 -4.43 2.11 8.77
N ARG A 123 -3.84 1.52 7.71
CA ARG A 123 -2.42 1.63 7.41
C ARG A 123 -2.18 1.43 5.91
N LYS A 124 -1.12 2.04 5.39
CA LYS A 124 -0.61 1.76 4.04
C LYS A 124 0.71 1.03 4.16
N ASP A 125 0.88 -0.08 3.46
CA ASP A 125 2.11 -0.88 3.47
C ASP A 125 2.84 -0.67 2.15
N LEU A 126 4.14 -0.39 2.19
CA LEU A 126 4.98 -0.43 0.99
C LEU A 126 5.26 -1.89 0.66
N ILE A 127 4.80 -2.37 -0.49
CA ILE A 127 4.82 -3.81 -0.82
C ILE A 127 5.74 -4.17 -1.99
N GLN A 128 6.12 -3.20 -2.81
CA GLN A 128 7.10 -3.36 -3.88
C GLN A 128 7.72 -2.00 -4.22
N VAL A 129 9.02 -2.00 -4.48
CA VAL A 129 9.80 -0.84 -4.95
C VAL A 129 10.64 -1.30 -6.12
N ASP A 130 10.39 -0.73 -7.30
CA ASP A 130 10.91 -1.20 -8.58
C ASP A 130 10.69 -2.72 -8.72
N ASP A 131 11.75 -3.50 -8.88
CA ASP A 131 11.71 -4.95 -9.01
C ASP A 131 11.84 -5.69 -7.66
N VAL A 132 12.01 -4.96 -6.54
CA VAL A 132 12.15 -5.55 -5.21
C VAL A 132 10.77 -5.69 -4.56
N ILE A 133 10.37 -6.92 -4.26
CA ILE A 133 9.09 -7.25 -3.61
C ILE A 133 9.32 -7.48 -2.12
N HIS A 134 8.40 -6.97 -1.30
CA HIS A 134 8.45 -7.14 0.14
C HIS A 134 8.41 -8.63 0.56
N HIS A 135 9.32 -9.05 1.45
CA HIS A 135 9.52 -10.46 1.82
C HIS A 135 8.25 -11.21 2.29
N ARG A 136 7.34 -10.54 3.02
CA ARG A 136 6.09 -11.15 3.51
C ARG A 136 5.22 -11.66 2.35
N ILE A 137 5.42 -11.06 1.18
CA ILE A 137 4.61 -11.19 -0.02
C ILE A 137 5.35 -12.02 -1.09
N LEU A 138 6.65 -12.32 -0.93
CA LEU A 138 7.39 -13.28 -1.75
C LEU A 138 6.84 -14.71 -1.57
#